data_AF-A0A847XS43-F1
#
_entry.id   AF-A0A847XS43-F1
#
_cell.length_a   1.000
_cell.length_b   1.000
_cell.length_c   1.000
_cell.angle_alpha   90.00
_cell.angle_beta   90.00
_cell.angle_gamma   90.00
#
_symmetry.space_group_name_H-M   'P 1'
#
loop_
_entity.id
_entity.type
_entity.pdbx_description
1 polymer ?
#
loop_
_entity_poly.entity_id
_entity_poly.type
_entity_poly.pdbx_seq_one_letter_code
_entity_poly.pdbx_strand_id
1 'polypeptide(L)'
;MMKKMMTLLLLATTIFFTGCDWIKDLGEVDFSTDLVVTIPVIVQNDKKASLNFSASGELKLADNEDIEPYLKKLRKIDLNSVLVTVTGLTSGQTINTLSLDAIDVGTLFTQNNITSSNNSFTPQVNTNILQQAGEKLKNDRKLVLTVSGTVSGPMVFNVGLVFESNITAGALD
;
A
#
# COMPACT_ATOMS: atom_id res chain seq x y z
N MET A 1 63.56 -4.21 52.11
CA MET A 1 63.62 -5.66 51.82
C MET A 1 62.17 -6.15 51.77
N MET A 2 61.75 -6.66 50.59
CA MET A 2 60.64 -7.58 50.24
C MET A 2 59.33 -7.57 51.09
N LYS A 3 58.11 -7.65 50.55
CA LYS A 3 57.58 -7.84 49.19
C LYS A 3 56.07 -7.52 49.23
N LYS A 4 55.58 -6.83 48.20
CA LYS A 4 54.16 -6.70 47.83
C LYS A 4 53.55 -8.10 47.60
N MET A 5 52.33 -8.33 48.07
CA MET A 5 51.35 -9.17 47.34
C MET A 5 49.99 -8.48 47.41
N MET A 6 49.65 -7.88 46.28
CA MET A 6 48.40 -7.22 45.97
C MET A 6 47.50 -8.28 45.32
N THR A 7 46.48 -8.73 46.03
CA THR A 7 45.51 -9.70 45.49
C THR A 7 44.54 -8.95 44.58
N LEU A 8 44.80 -9.06 43.28
CA LEU A 8 43.97 -8.59 42.18
C LEU A 8 42.75 -9.52 42.06
N LEU A 9 41.58 -9.06 42.51
CA LEU A 9 40.31 -9.75 42.25
C LEU A 9 39.81 -9.31 40.86
N LEU A 10 40.00 -10.19 39.87
CA LEU A 10 39.50 -10.02 38.51
C LEU A 10 37.96 -10.00 38.52
N LEU A 11 37.41 -8.83 38.22
CA LEU A 11 36.00 -8.64 37.90
C LEU A 11 35.75 -9.17 36.48
N ALA A 12 35.42 -10.45 36.35
CA ALA A 12 34.98 -11.04 35.09
C ALA A 12 33.46 -10.83 34.95
N THR A 13 33.04 -9.60 34.61
CA THR A 13 31.69 -9.37 34.07
C THR A 13 31.65 -9.88 32.65
N THR A 14 31.33 -11.17 32.50
CA THR A 14 30.87 -11.73 31.24
C THR A 14 29.50 -11.13 30.94
N ILE A 15 29.50 -10.00 30.25
CA ILE A 15 28.31 -9.49 29.58
C ILE A 15 28.02 -10.50 28.47
N PHE A 16 27.13 -11.44 28.76
CA PHE A 16 26.46 -12.22 27.73
C PHE A 16 25.69 -11.24 26.86
N PHE A 17 26.30 -10.81 25.74
CA PHE A 17 25.62 -10.12 24.66
C PHE A 17 24.66 -11.09 23.97
N THR A 18 23.53 -11.40 24.62
CA THR A 18 22.34 -11.96 23.96
C THR A 18 21.50 -10.85 23.33
N GLY A 19 22.11 -9.71 22.99
CA GLY A 19 21.44 -8.55 22.41
C GLY A 19 21.80 -8.39 20.94
N CYS A 20 21.22 -9.21 20.06
CA CYS A 20 21.33 -9.01 18.60
C CYS A 20 20.04 -8.51 17.93
N ASP A 21 18.93 -8.34 18.68
CA ASP A 21 17.70 -7.80 18.11
C ASP A 21 17.37 -6.37 18.57
N TRP A 22 17.73 -5.96 19.79
CA TRP A 22 17.42 -4.60 20.29
C TRP A 22 18.17 -3.45 19.58
N ILE A 23 19.26 -3.75 18.87
CA ILE A 23 20.06 -2.74 18.15
C ILE A 23 19.46 -2.41 16.77
N LYS A 24 18.60 -3.29 16.21
CA LYS A 24 17.98 -3.06 14.89
C LYS A 24 16.93 -1.94 14.94
N ASP A 25 16.22 -1.81 16.07
CA ASP A 25 15.18 -0.80 16.30
C ASP A 25 15.74 0.61 16.61
N LEU A 26 17.01 0.73 17.01
CA LEU A 26 17.63 2.00 17.43
C LEU A 26 17.89 3.00 16.28
N GLY A 27 17.39 2.71 15.08
CA GLY A 27 17.56 3.56 13.90
C GLY A 27 16.41 3.44 12.91
N GLU A 28 15.18 3.22 13.39
CA GLU A 28 13.97 3.18 12.55
C GLU A 28 13.04 4.37 12.85
N VAL A 29 12.32 4.80 11.82
CA VAL A 29 11.18 5.71 11.94
C VAL A 29 9.98 4.97 11.39
N ASP A 30 8.94 4.87 12.23
CA ASP A 30 7.63 4.37 11.84
C ASP A 30 6.66 5.53 11.71
N PHE A 31 5.90 5.55 10.63
CA PHE A 31 4.84 6.53 10.42
C PHE A 31 3.72 5.96 9.54
N SER A 32 2.52 6.51 9.73
CA SER A 32 1.36 6.20 8.90
C SER A 32 1.14 7.31 7.89
N THR A 33 0.81 6.95 6.65
CA THR A 33 0.43 7.91 5.60
C THR A 33 -0.52 7.26 4.61
N ASP A 34 -1.22 8.07 3.85
CA ASP A 34 -2.14 7.62 2.81
C ASP A 34 -1.47 7.64 1.43
N LEU A 35 -1.61 6.52 0.74
CA LEU A 35 -1.10 6.35 -0.61
C LEU A 35 -2.25 6.45 -1.60
N VAL A 36 -2.25 7.52 -2.40
CA VAL A 36 -3.40 7.92 -3.22
C VAL A 36 -3.11 7.74 -4.70
N VAL A 37 -4.08 7.17 -5.43
CA VAL A 37 -4.07 7.16 -6.89
C VAL A 37 -5.49 7.34 -7.43
N THR A 38 -5.63 8.05 -8.54
CA THR A 38 -6.91 8.18 -9.25
C THR A 38 -6.78 7.61 -10.66
N ILE A 39 -7.66 6.68 -11.01
CA ILE A 39 -7.68 6.03 -12.33
C ILE A 39 -8.89 6.53 -13.12
N PRO A 40 -8.68 7.29 -14.22
CA PRO A 40 -9.78 7.71 -15.08
C PRO A 40 -10.25 6.55 -15.96
N VAL A 41 -11.57 6.39 -16.10
CA VAL A 41 -12.22 5.36 -16.91
C VAL A 41 -13.18 6.02 -17.90
N ILE A 42 -13.05 5.62 -19.17
CA ILE A 42 -13.92 6.06 -20.25
C ILE A 42 -14.48 4.82 -20.93
N VAL A 43 -15.79 4.64 -20.86
CA VAL A 43 -16.49 3.52 -21.50
C VAL A 43 -17.36 4.06 -22.64
N GLN A 44 -17.05 3.65 -23.87
CA GLN A 44 -17.75 4.08 -25.07
C GLN A 44 -18.83 3.08 -25.48
N ASN A 45 -19.85 3.57 -26.20
CA ASN A 45 -20.97 2.76 -26.66
C ASN A 45 -20.56 1.78 -27.77
N ASP A 46 -20.73 0.48 -27.54
CA ASP A 46 -20.52 -0.57 -28.56
C ASP A 46 -21.83 -1.31 -28.95
N LYS A 47 -23.00 -0.74 -28.61
CA LYS A 47 -24.34 -1.31 -28.82
C LYS A 47 -24.63 -2.60 -28.03
N LYS A 48 -23.91 -2.88 -26.94
CA LYS A 48 -24.25 -3.97 -26.00
C LYS A 48 -25.03 -3.46 -24.77
N ALA A 49 -25.79 -4.37 -24.15
CA ALA A 49 -26.54 -4.10 -22.92
C ALA A 49 -25.66 -3.97 -21.66
N SER A 50 -24.44 -4.51 -21.69
CA SER A 50 -23.42 -4.35 -20.66
C SER A 50 -22.08 -4.15 -21.36
N LEU A 51 -21.31 -3.16 -20.91
CA LEU A 51 -20.04 -2.77 -21.50
C LEU A 51 -18.91 -3.12 -20.54
N ASN A 52 -17.82 -3.70 -21.07
CA ASN A 52 -16.63 -3.99 -20.28
C ASN A 52 -15.70 -2.78 -20.26
N PHE A 53 -14.92 -2.63 -19.20
CA PHE A 53 -13.84 -1.65 -19.14
C PHE A 53 -12.59 -2.23 -18.49
N SER A 54 -11.45 -1.63 -18.82
CA SER A 54 -10.18 -1.81 -18.13
C SER A 54 -9.36 -0.53 -18.27
N ALA A 55 -8.81 -0.05 -17.15
CA ALA A 55 -7.94 1.12 -17.11
C ALA A 55 -6.91 0.93 -16.00
N SER A 56 -5.74 1.55 -16.16
CA SER A 56 -4.64 1.42 -15.20
C SER A 56 -4.13 2.79 -14.73
N GLY A 57 -3.58 2.81 -13.53
CA GLY A 57 -2.82 3.94 -12.99
C GLY A 57 -1.60 3.44 -12.22
N GLU A 58 -0.64 4.34 -12.03
CA GLU A 58 0.56 4.06 -11.24
C GLU A 58 0.44 4.74 -9.88
N LEU A 59 0.50 3.96 -8.81
CA LEU A 59 0.74 4.47 -7.46
C LEU A 59 2.26 4.57 -7.26
N LYS A 60 2.81 5.78 -7.09
CA LYS A 60 4.25 6.00 -6.91
C LYS A 60 4.53 6.55 -5.52
N LEU A 61 5.51 5.97 -4.85
CA LEU A 61 5.91 6.44 -3.51
C LEU A 61 6.52 7.84 -3.53
N ALA A 62 7.16 8.22 -4.64
CA ALA A 62 7.75 9.54 -4.81
C ALA A 62 6.72 10.67 -4.91
N ASP A 63 5.44 10.33 -5.14
CA ASP A 63 4.36 11.31 -5.20
C ASP A 63 3.78 11.61 -3.79
N ASN A 64 4.27 10.92 -2.74
CA ASN A 64 3.88 11.14 -1.35
C ASN A 64 5.01 11.88 -0.60
N GLU A 65 4.72 13.10 -0.13
CA GLU A 65 5.68 14.00 0.52
C GLU A 65 6.25 13.43 1.82
N ASP A 66 5.47 12.61 2.55
CA ASP A 66 5.94 11.99 3.81
C ASP A 66 6.98 10.89 3.54
N ILE A 67 6.86 10.19 2.40
CA ILE A 67 7.74 9.07 2.02
C ILE A 67 8.96 9.52 1.21
N GLU A 68 8.85 10.61 0.46
CA GLU A 68 9.93 11.11 -0.42
C GLU A 68 11.32 11.13 0.27
N PRO A 69 11.47 11.62 1.52
CA PRO A 69 12.77 11.64 2.22
C PRO A 69 13.35 10.25 2.51
N TYR A 70 12.50 9.22 2.54
CA TYR A 70 12.83 7.88 2.97
C TYR A 70 12.92 6.87 1.83
N LEU A 71 12.69 7.24 0.57
CA LEU A 71 12.63 6.31 -0.56
C LEU A 71 13.82 5.33 -0.64
N LYS A 72 15.04 5.76 -0.29
CA LYS A 72 16.24 4.90 -0.29
C LYS A 72 16.40 4.04 0.97
N LYS A 73 15.65 4.35 2.03
CA LYS A 73 15.75 3.76 3.36
C LYS A 73 14.52 2.94 3.76
N LEU A 74 13.58 2.72 2.84
CA LEU A 74 12.37 1.94 3.08
C LEU A 74 12.72 0.51 3.49
N ARG A 75 12.26 0.09 4.66
CA ARG A 75 12.43 -1.26 5.21
C ARG A 75 11.15 -2.07 5.09
N LYS A 76 10.00 -1.42 5.32
CA LYS A 76 8.67 -2.03 5.27
C LYS A 76 7.61 -1.07 4.74
N ILE A 77 6.63 -1.62 4.02
CA ILE A 77 5.38 -0.94 3.65
C ILE A 77 4.25 -1.93 3.91
N ASP A 78 3.43 -1.66 4.93
CA ASP A 78 2.21 -2.39 5.20
C ASP A 78 1.03 -1.60 4.64
N LEU A 79 0.34 -2.17 3.65
CA LEU A 79 -0.95 -1.66 3.21
C LEU A 79 -2.04 -2.30 4.08
N ASN A 80 -2.83 -1.49 4.78
CA ASN A 80 -3.79 -1.95 5.78
C ASN A 80 -5.19 -2.12 5.18
N SER A 81 -5.63 -1.12 4.42
CA SER A 81 -6.96 -1.05 3.84
C SER A 81 -6.93 -0.23 2.55
N VAL A 82 -8.03 -0.23 1.81
CA VAL A 82 -8.22 0.67 0.66
C VAL A 82 -9.60 1.29 0.74
N LEU A 83 -9.67 2.62 0.81
CA LEU A 83 -10.91 3.35 0.58
C LEU A 83 -11.03 3.60 -0.93
N VAL A 84 -12.17 3.20 -1.48
CA VAL A 84 -12.50 3.40 -2.89
C VAL A 84 -13.54 4.50 -2.97
N THR A 85 -13.33 5.49 -3.83
CA THR A 85 -14.32 6.52 -4.15
C THR A 85 -14.46 6.69 -5.65
N VAL A 86 -15.65 6.38 -6.17
CA VAL A 86 -15.99 6.55 -7.58
C VAL A 86 -16.66 7.91 -7.79
N THR A 87 -16.16 8.72 -8.71
CA THR A 87 -16.74 10.03 -9.05
C THR A 87 -17.14 10.09 -10.53
N GLY A 88 -18.10 10.94 -10.88
CA GLY A 88 -18.56 11.11 -12.26
C GLY A 88 -19.79 10.27 -12.67
N LEU A 89 -20.28 9.37 -11.79
CA LEU A 89 -21.53 8.65 -12.03
C LEU A 89 -22.74 9.59 -11.93
N THR A 90 -23.63 9.53 -12.91
CA THR A 90 -24.93 10.23 -12.89
C THR A 90 -26.05 9.28 -12.45
N SER A 91 -27.22 9.85 -12.11
CA SER A 91 -28.40 9.05 -11.77
C SER A 91 -28.74 8.03 -12.88
N GLY A 92 -29.04 6.79 -12.49
CA GLY A 92 -29.34 5.68 -13.40
C GLY A 92 -28.12 4.93 -13.95
N GLN A 93 -26.90 5.43 -13.74
CA GLN A 93 -25.68 4.70 -14.11
C GLN A 93 -25.29 3.71 -13.01
N THR A 94 -24.80 2.54 -13.43
CA THR A 94 -24.35 1.49 -12.51
C THR A 94 -23.07 0.86 -13.05
N ILE A 95 -22.07 0.76 -12.17
CA ILE A 95 -20.95 -0.16 -12.35
C ILE A 95 -21.39 -1.49 -11.75
N ASN A 96 -21.65 -2.46 -12.62
CA ASN A 96 -22.17 -3.76 -12.21
C ASN A 96 -21.09 -4.54 -11.45
N THR A 97 -19.85 -4.48 -11.94
CA THR A 97 -18.67 -5.10 -11.34
C THR A 97 -17.48 -4.15 -11.44
N LEU A 98 -16.68 -4.08 -10.38
CA LEU A 98 -15.41 -3.38 -10.29
C LEU A 98 -14.40 -4.26 -9.56
N SER A 99 -13.37 -4.71 -10.26
CA SER A 99 -12.23 -5.42 -9.72
C SER A 99 -11.01 -4.50 -9.71
N LEU A 100 -10.19 -4.60 -8.67
CA LEU A 100 -8.89 -3.94 -8.59
C LEU A 100 -7.79 -4.99 -8.58
N ASP A 101 -6.89 -4.91 -9.53
CA ASP A 101 -5.74 -5.79 -9.69
C ASP A 101 -4.44 -5.02 -9.49
N ALA A 102 -3.53 -5.58 -8.71
CA ALA A 102 -2.13 -5.16 -8.66
C ALA A 102 -1.34 -6.00 -9.66
N ILE A 103 -0.74 -5.35 -10.67
CA ILE A 103 0.02 -6.06 -11.72
C ILE A 103 1.16 -6.86 -11.09
N ASP A 104 1.33 -8.10 -11.57
CA ASP A 104 2.28 -9.09 -11.05
C ASP A 104 2.04 -9.56 -9.60
N VAL A 105 0.90 -9.20 -9.01
CA VAL A 105 0.53 -9.61 -7.64
C VAL A 105 -0.80 -10.37 -7.66
N GLY A 106 -1.86 -9.75 -8.18
CA GLY A 106 -3.19 -10.35 -8.29
C GLY A 106 -4.34 -9.42 -7.89
N THR A 107 -5.54 -9.99 -7.83
CA THR A 107 -6.77 -9.26 -7.53
C THR A 107 -6.89 -8.95 -6.04
N LEU A 108 -6.97 -7.67 -5.70
CA LEU A 108 -7.14 -7.17 -4.33
C LEU A 108 -8.58 -7.34 -3.85
N PHE A 109 -9.55 -6.93 -4.67
CA PHE A 109 -10.97 -7.07 -4.37
C PHE A 109 -11.81 -7.09 -5.65
N THR A 110 -13.07 -7.49 -5.50
CA THR A 110 -14.13 -7.26 -6.49
C THR A 110 -15.36 -6.75 -5.76
N GLN A 111 -15.92 -5.63 -6.23
CA GLN A 111 -17.12 -5.00 -5.69
C GLN A 111 -18.20 -4.94 -6.77
N ASN A 112 -19.45 -5.12 -6.37
CA ASN A 112 -20.59 -5.11 -7.29
C ASN A 112 -21.55 -3.96 -6.97
N ASN A 113 -22.37 -3.61 -7.96
CA ASN A 113 -23.52 -2.72 -7.84
C ASN A 113 -23.18 -1.33 -7.24
N ILE A 114 -22.22 -0.65 -7.87
CA ILE A 114 -21.82 0.71 -7.49
C ILE A 114 -22.63 1.71 -8.31
N THR A 115 -23.20 2.69 -7.63
CA THR A 115 -24.08 3.74 -8.15
C THR A 115 -23.67 5.07 -7.55
N SER A 116 -24.27 6.18 -8.00
CA SER A 116 -24.01 7.50 -7.43
C SER A 116 -24.37 7.64 -5.94
N SER A 117 -25.16 6.73 -5.35
CA SER A 117 -25.56 6.76 -3.94
C SER A 117 -24.71 5.90 -3.01
N ASN A 118 -23.86 5.03 -3.54
CA ASN A 118 -23.00 4.12 -2.75
C ASN A 118 -21.58 4.04 -3.37
N ASN A 119 -21.10 5.17 -3.86
CA ASN A 119 -19.86 5.31 -4.61
C ASN A 119 -18.60 5.44 -3.76
N SER A 120 -18.70 5.47 -2.42
CA SER A 120 -17.55 5.46 -1.52
C SER A 120 -17.68 4.31 -0.53
N PHE A 121 -16.67 3.45 -0.47
CA PHE A 121 -16.70 2.21 0.32
C PHE A 121 -15.29 1.66 0.56
N THR A 122 -15.13 0.89 1.63
CA THR A 122 -13.91 0.13 1.94
C THR A 122 -14.22 -1.36 1.71
N PRO A 123 -13.79 -1.96 0.59
CA PRO A 123 -14.12 -3.34 0.28
C PRO A 123 -13.35 -4.32 1.18
N GLN A 124 -13.85 -5.54 1.31
CA GLN A 124 -13.06 -6.64 1.87
C GLN A 124 -11.97 -7.03 0.86
N VAL A 125 -10.72 -6.90 1.29
CA VAL A 125 -9.53 -7.15 0.47
C VAL A 125 -8.94 -8.52 0.76
N ASN A 126 -8.31 -9.13 -0.24
CA ASN A 126 -7.46 -10.29 -0.04
C ASN A 126 -6.18 -9.86 0.66
N THR A 127 -6.06 -10.18 1.95
CA THR A 127 -4.95 -9.73 2.81
C THR A 127 -3.59 -10.20 2.32
N ASN A 128 -3.50 -11.41 1.76
CA ASN A 128 -2.24 -11.93 1.22
C ASN A 128 -1.78 -11.14 0.00
N ILE A 129 -2.72 -10.81 -0.90
CA ILE A 129 -2.44 -10.00 -2.09
C ILE A 129 -2.11 -8.57 -1.70
N LEU A 130 -2.79 -8.01 -0.69
CA LEU A 130 -2.52 -6.67 -0.17
C LEU A 130 -1.11 -6.57 0.43
N GLN A 131 -0.69 -7.58 1.20
CA GLN A 131 0.66 -7.65 1.75
C GLN A 131 1.72 -7.75 0.65
N GLN A 132 1.50 -8.61 -0.36
CA GLN A 132 2.42 -8.74 -1.50
C GLN A 132 2.48 -7.45 -2.33
N ALA A 133 1.38 -6.71 -2.44
CA ALA A 133 1.34 -5.41 -3.08
C ALA A 133 2.19 -4.37 -2.32
N GLY A 134 2.15 -4.37 -0.97
CA GLY A 134 3.03 -3.56 -0.13
C GLY A 134 4.51 -3.88 -0.33
N GLU A 135 4.87 -5.17 -0.37
CA GLU A 135 6.24 -5.62 -0.67
C GLU A 135 6.70 -5.21 -2.08
N LYS A 136 5.83 -5.34 -3.08
CA LYS A 136 6.13 -4.89 -4.45
C LYS A 136 6.33 -3.38 -4.50
N LEU A 137 5.45 -2.62 -3.85
CA LEU A 137 5.55 -1.16 -3.79
C LEU A 137 6.85 -0.72 -3.08
N LYS A 138 7.24 -1.42 -2.01
CA LYS A 138 8.53 -1.22 -1.35
C LYS A 138 9.66 -1.44 -2.34
N ASN A 139 9.71 -2.58 -3.03
CA ASN A 139 10.85 -2.94 -3.89
C ASN A 139 10.94 -2.06 -5.14
N ASP A 140 9.81 -1.86 -5.83
CA ASP A 140 9.76 -1.21 -7.14
C ASP A 140 9.56 0.31 -7.04
N ARG A 141 9.25 0.81 -5.84
CA ARG A 141 8.88 2.22 -5.54
C ARG A 141 7.61 2.71 -6.24
N LYS A 142 6.96 1.81 -6.96
CA LYS A 142 5.68 2.03 -7.63
C LYS A 142 4.90 0.73 -7.73
N LEU A 143 3.59 0.86 -7.90
CA LEU A 143 2.69 -0.25 -8.15
C LEU A 143 1.73 0.15 -9.27
N VAL A 144 1.66 -0.69 -10.32
CA VAL A 144 0.66 -0.49 -11.37
C VAL A 144 -0.63 -1.19 -10.95
N LEU A 145 -1.70 -0.41 -10.88
CA LEU A 145 -3.02 -0.85 -10.47
C LEU A 145 -3.95 -0.81 -11.68
N THR A 146 -4.74 -1.86 -11.88
CA THR A 146 -5.71 -1.95 -12.96
C THR A 146 -7.10 -2.11 -12.38
N VAL A 147 -8.00 -1.22 -12.75
CA VAL A 147 -9.44 -1.39 -12.51
C VAL A 147 -10.07 -2.02 -13.72
N SER A 148 -10.90 -3.03 -13.52
CA SER A 148 -11.62 -3.70 -14.59
C SER A 148 -13.04 -4.06 -14.17
N GLY A 149 -13.93 -4.29 -15.13
CA GLY A 149 -15.28 -4.71 -14.82
C GLY A 149 -16.29 -4.40 -15.90
N THR A 150 -17.54 -4.23 -15.48
CA THR A 150 -18.67 -4.03 -16.38
C THR A 150 -19.60 -2.92 -15.91
N VAL A 151 -20.24 -2.23 -16.85
CA VAL A 151 -21.13 -1.09 -16.59
C VAL A 151 -22.44 -1.21 -17.36
N SER A 152 -23.50 -0.56 -16.86
CA SER A 152 -24.85 -0.59 -17.45
C SER A 152 -24.99 0.18 -18.78
N GLY A 153 -23.98 0.94 -19.18
CA GLY A 153 -23.97 1.73 -20.41
C GLY A 153 -22.75 2.63 -20.52
N PRO A 154 -22.67 3.47 -21.57
CA PRO A 154 -21.55 4.38 -21.76
C PRO A 154 -21.46 5.40 -20.62
N MET A 155 -20.28 5.56 -20.05
CA MET A 155 -20.04 6.48 -18.93
C MET A 155 -18.57 6.86 -18.80
N VAL A 156 -18.33 7.99 -18.14
CA VAL A 156 -17.00 8.49 -17.78
C VAL A 156 -16.98 8.67 -16.27
N PHE A 157 -16.01 8.07 -15.61
CA PHE A 157 -15.87 8.14 -14.15
C PHE A 157 -14.40 8.04 -13.74
N ASN A 158 -14.10 8.42 -12.51
CA ASN A 158 -12.80 8.18 -11.91
C ASN A 158 -12.96 7.19 -10.76
N VAL A 159 -11.98 6.31 -10.61
CA VAL A 159 -11.83 5.46 -9.42
C VAL A 159 -10.68 6.03 -8.60
N GLY A 160 -11.00 6.72 -7.51
CA GLY A 160 -10.05 7.15 -6.50
C GLY A 160 -9.79 6.02 -5.51
N LEU A 161 -8.51 5.73 -5.26
CA LEU A 161 -8.04 4.72 -4.33
C LEU A 161 -7.16 5.41 -3.30
N VAL A 162 -7.47 5.20 -2.02
CA VAL A 162 -6.68 5.68 -0.89
C VAL A 162 -6.28 4.46 -0.06
N PHE A 163 -5.01 4.07 -0.11
CA PHE A 163 -4.49 2.99 0.71
C PHE A 163 -3.96 3.57 2.01
N GLU A 164 -4.57 3.16 3.12
CA GLU A 164 -4.02 3.42 4.45
C GLU A 164 -2.78 2.57 4.63
N SER A 165 -1.65 3.19 4.96
CA SER A 165 -0.37 2.50 5.02
C SER A 165 0.45 2.83 6.26
N ASN A 166 1.20 1.85 6.74
CA ASN A 166 2.25 2.02 7.74
C ASN A 166 3.60 1.79 7.07
N ILE A 167 4.53 2.72 7.29
CA ILE A 167 5.85 2.73 6.68
C ILE A 167 6.89 2.63 7.78
N THR A 168 7.85 1.73 7.60
CA THR A 168 9.07 1.66 8.41
C THR A 168 10.26 2.01 7.54
N ALA A 169 11.05 3.00 7.96
CA ALA A 169 12.23 3.46 7.26
C ALA A 169 13.43 3.61 8.19
N GLY A 170 14.65 3.53 7.64
CA GLY A 170 15.87 3.81 8.39
C GLY A 170 16.02 5.30 8.74
N ALA A 171 16.25 5.61 10.01
CA ALA A 171 16.53 6.96 10.50
C ALA A 171 17.97 7.43 10.19
N LEU A 172 18.92 6.49 10.13
CA LEU A 172 20.37 6.79 10.17
C LEU A 172 21.17 6.36 8.91
N ASP A 173 20.53 5.68 7.95
CA ASP A 173 21.20 5.13 6.75
C ASP A 173 21.32 6.12 5.58
#